data_AF-A0A1F2TGQ5-F1
#
_entry.id   AF-A0A1F2TGQ5-F1
#
_cell.length_a   1.000
_cell.length_b   1.000
_cell.length_c   1.000
_cell.angle_alpha   90.00
_cell.angle_beta   90.00
_cell.angle_gamma   90.00
#
_symmetry.space_group_name_H-M   'P 1'
#
loop_
_entity.id
_entity.type
_entity.pdbx_description
1 polymer ?
#
loop_
_entity_poly.entity_id
_entity_poly.type
_entity_poly.pdbx_seq_one_letter_code
_entity_poly.pdbx_strand_id
1 'polypeptide(L)'
;MIRVPAIRFFLVVLPPPSWMRVALALAGLTGCAMLWLNPADVDSALGSVLLLQMFAASGGFMSAASRGHFDAVLVTGRPRWRIALGSLTAAAAPGAAVWFTVVLVAAALGRGAEAFAPQRLVAFASVSCVSWALGLALPPAAAGALWALVLVALALSRESAAAYLSIVHSAPATMAQLGHATAAVVVCPFLLLGNFPAVTDARVLLLDGVVAVSVTALGIRAVCRRDYSLAEPA
;
A
#
# COMPACT_ATOMS: atom_id res chain seq x y z
N MET A 1 -24.91 19.42 -16.09
CA MET A 1 -23.65 18.66 -15.96
C MET A 1 -23.54 18.06 -14.57
N ILE A 2 -23.58 16.73 -14.44
CA ILE A 2 -23.47 16.03 -13.15
C ILE A 2 -21.99 15.97 -12.76
N ARG A 3 -21.61 16.62 -11.64
CA ARG A 3 -20.24 16.59 -11.13
C ARG A 3 -20.06 15.43 -10.14
N VAL A 4 -19.73 14.24 -10.63
CA VAL A 4 -19.38 13.12 -9.73
C VAL A 4 -17.94 13.32 -9.20
N PRO A 5 -17.68 13.25 -7.88
CA PRO A 5 -16.32 13.29 -7.34
C PRO A 5 -15.47 12.14 -7.89
N ALA A 6 -14.19 12.37 -8.21
CA ALA A 6 -13.32 11.36 -8.83
C ALA A 6 -13.23 10.08 -7.99
N ILE A 7 -13.18 10.19 -6.66
CA ILE A 7 -13.14 9.05 -5.73
C ILE A 7 -14.40 8.19 -5.88
N ARG A 8 -15.59 8.82 -5.85
CA ARG A 8 -16.86 8.09 -6.01
C ARG A 8 -16.93 7.39 -7.37
N PHE A 9 -16.42 8.04 -8.42
CA PHE A 9 -16.35 7.43 -9.75
C PHE A 9 -15.48 6.16 -9.73
N PHE A 10 -14.27 6.23 -9.22
CA PHE A 10 -13.36 5.07 -9.20
C PHE A 10 -13.85 3.93 -8.30
N LEU A 11 -14.48 4.25 -7.17
CA LEU A 11 -15.10 3.22 -6.32
C LEU A 11 -16.24 2.48 -7.01
N VAL A 12 -16.91 3.10 -7.98
CA VAL A 12 -18.01 2.51 -8.74
C VAL A 12 -17.52 1.80 -10.00
N VAL A 13 -16.54 2.38 -10.69
CA VAL A 13 -16.08 1.92 -12.02
C VAL A 13 -14.96 0.87 -11.92
N LEU A 14 -14.17 0.94 -10.84
CA LEU A 14 -13.08 0.01 -10.54
C LEU A 14 -13.20 -0.50 -9.10
N PRO A 15 -14.34 -1.12 -8.72
CA PRO A 15 -14.47 -1.68 -7.39
C PRO A 15 -13.44 -2.82 -7.23
N PRO A 16 -12.82 -2.98 -6.05
CA PRO A 16 -12.07 -4.17 -5.74
C PRO A 16 -12.96 -5.40 -5.94
N PRO A 17 -12.43 -6.52 -6.49
CA PRO A 17 -13.17 -7.76 -6.63
C PRO A 17 -13.90 -8.14 -5.34
N SER A 18 -15.10 -8.70 -5.44
CA SER A 18 -15.91 -9.07 -4.26
C SER A 18 -15.14 -9.95 -3.28
N TRP A 19 -14.39 -10.94 -3.79
CA TRP A 19 -13.54 -11.81 -2.98
C TRP A 19 -12.47 -11.04 -2.20
N MET A 20 -11.89 -9.98 -2.77
CA MET A 20 -10.88 -9.16 -2.09
C MET A 20 -11.49 -8.35 -0.94
N ARG A 21 -12.70 -7.82 -1.14
CA ARG A 21 -13.44 -7.12 -0.08
C ARG A 21 -13.77 -8.06 1.07
N VAL A 22 -14.21 -9.28 0.76
CA VAL A 22 -14.45 -10.32 1.77
C VAL A 22 -13.16 -10.69 2.50
N ALA A 23 -12.06 -10.91 1.77
CA ALA A 23 -10.76 -11.21 2.38
C ALA A 23 -10.28 -10.09 3.32
N LEU A 24 -10.38 -8.82 2.91
CA LEU A 24 -10.03 -7.67 3.75
C LEU A 24 -10.92 -7.58 5.00
N ALA A 25 -12.23 -7.80 4.86
CA ALA A 25 -13.14 -7.82 5.99
C ALA A 25 -12.80 -8.93 6.97
N LEU A 26 -12.52 -10.15 6.47
CA LEU A 26 -12.10 -11.28 7.31
C LEU A 26 -10.76 -11.02 8.00
N ALA A 27 -9.78 -10.41 7.31
CA ALA A 27 -8.51 -10.02 7.92
C ALA A 27 -8.71 -8.98 9.03
N GLY A 28 -9.57 -7.99 8.81
CA GLY A 28 -9.96 -7.02 9.83
C GLY A 28 -10.59 -7.65 11.05
N LEU A 29 -11.59 -8.52 10.84
CA LEU A 29 -12.27 -9.25 11.93
C LEU A 29 -11.29 -10.14 12.69
N THR A 30 -10.44 -10.88 11.99
CA THR A 30 -9.43 -11.75 12.59
C THR A 30 -8.41 -10.94 13.37
N GLY A 31 -7.91 -9.83 12.82
CA GLY A 31 -6.99 -8.93 13.50
C GLY A 31 -7.60 -8.31 14.75
N CYS A 32 -8.87 -7.88 14.70
CA CYS A 32 -9.58 -7.41 15.88
C CYS A 32 -9.70 -8.52 16.93
N ALA A 33 -10.12 -9.74 16.53
CA ALA A 33 -10.23 -10.87 17.44
C ALA A 33 -8.88 -11.24 18.08
N MET A 34 -7.78 -11.21 17.31
CA MET A 34 -6.42 -11.41 17.83
C MET A 34 -6.06 -10.37 18.89
N LEU A 35 -6.35 -9.09 18.64
CA LEU A 35 -6.09 -8.03 19.62
C LEU A 35 -6.91 -8.19 20.90
N TRP A 36 -8.16 -8.66 20.80
CA TRP A 36 -8.98 -8.95 21.97
C TRP A 36 -8.43 -10.10 22.81
N LEU A 37 -7.84 -11.12 22.18
CA LEU A 37 -7.22 -12.26 22.87
C LEU A 37 -5.82 -11.92 23.40
N ASN A 38 -5.04 -11.17 22.63
CA ASN A 38 -3.69 -10.73 22.97
C ASN A 38 -3.43 -9.31 22.42
N PRO A 39 -3.62 -8.25 23.23
CA PRO A 39 -3.39 -6.88 22.81
C PRO A 39 -1.94 -6.58 22.43
N ALA A 40 -0.98 -7.44 22.80
CA ALA A 40 0.42 -7.25 22.43
C ALA A 40 0.68 -7.52 20.93
N ASP A 41 -0.16 -8.30 20.25
CA ASP A 41 0.07 -8.79 18.88
C ASP A 41 -0.44 -7.81 17.79
N VAL A 42 -0.18 -6.51 17.98
CA VAL A 42 -0.58 -5.46 17.03
C VAL A 42 0.03 -5.70 15.64
N ASP A 43 1.27 -6.17 15.59
CA ASP A 43 2.03 -6.34 14.35
C ASP A 43 1.43 -7.42 13.46
N SER A 44 1.00 -8.54 14.06
CA SER A 44 0.36 -9.64 13.34
C SER A 44 -1.01 -9.24 12.79
N ALA A 45 -1.80 -8.52 13.60
CA ALA A 45 -3.11 -8.01 13.18
C ALA A 45 -2.97 -7.07 11.96
N LEU A 46 -2.07 -6.08 12.04
CA LEU A 46 -1.81 -5.13 10.96
C LEU A 46 -1.14 -5.77 9.74
N GLY A 47 -0.28 -6.77 9.95
CA GLY A 47 0.44 -7.47 8.87
C GLY A 47 -0.50 -8.15 7.88
N SER A 48 -1.56 -8.80 8.36
CA SER A 48 -2.56 -9.43 7.48
C SER A 48 -3.30 -8.41 6.61
N VAL A 49 -3.66 -7.25 7.18
CA VAL A 49 -4.32 -6.15 6.47
C VAL A 49 -3.40 -5.55 5.43
N LEU A 50 -2.14 -5.31 5.78
CA LEU A 50 -1.11 -4.79 4.88
C LEU A 50 -0.87 -5.72 3.69
N LEU A 51 -0.84 -7.03 3.96
CA LEU A 51 -0.68 -8.06 2.94
C LEU A 51 -1.83 -8.04 1.94
N LEU A 52 -3.07 -7.92 2.38
CA LEU A 52 -4.20 -7.84 1.44
C LEU A 52 -4.26 -6.48 0.74
N GLN A 53 -3.88 -5.41 1.43
CA GLN A 53 -3.85 -4.07 0.89
C GLN A 53 -2.88 -3.94 -0.30
N MET A 54 -1.73 -4.61 -0.28
CA MET A 54 -0.81 -4.57 -1.43
C MET A 54 -1.44 -5.16 -2.71
N PHE A 55 -2.24 -6.22 -2.57
CA PHE A 55 -2.97 -6.80 -3.70
C PHE A 55 -4.14 -5.90 -4.12
N ALA A 56 -4.90 -5.36 -3.17
CA ALA A 56 -6.02 -4.48 -3.45
C ALA A 56 -5.59 -3.18 -4.14
N ALA A 57 -4.46 -2.60 -3.73
CA ALA A 57 -3.87 -1.41 -4.33
C ALA A 57 -3.35 -1.68 -5.76
N SER A 58 -3.00 -2.93 -6.08
CA SER A 58 -2.52 -3.37 -7.40
C SER A 58 -3.67 -3.65 -8.39
N GLY A 59 -4.63 -2.73 -8.51
CA GLY A 59 -5.88 -2.95 -9.25
C GLY A 59 -5.79 -2.96 -10.80
N GLY A 60 -4.65 -2.59 -11.39
CA GLY A 60 -4.46 -2.63 -12.85
C GLY A 60 -5.14 -1.49 -13.62
N PHE A 61 -4.61 -0.27 -13.53
CA PHE A 61 -5.19 0.92 -14.18
C PHE A 61 -5.28 0.79 -15.71
N MET A 62 -4.29 0.17 -16.35
CA MET A 62 -4.23 0.02 -17.82
C MET A 62 -5.41 -0.74 -18.39
N SER A 63 -5.82 -1.83 -17.72
CA SER A 63 -6.85 -2.72 -18.26
C SER A 63 -8.21 -2.03 -18.33
N ALA A 64 -8.51 -1.15 -17.36
CA ALA A 64 -9.72 -0.34 -17.42
C ALA A 64 -9.58 0.85 -18.36
N ALA A 65 -8.38 1.45 -18.45
CA ALA A 65 -8.12 2.55 -19.38
C ALA A 65 -8.33 2.13 -20.84
N SER A 66 -7.82 0.94 -21.22
CA SER A 66 -7.92 0.44 -22.60
C SER A 66 -9.34 0.04 -23.01
N ARG A 67 -10.27 -0.08 -22.06
CA ARG A 67 -11.69 -0.41 -22.31
C ARG A 67 -12.60 0.83 -22.37
N GLY A 68 -12.04 2.04 -22.37
CA GLY A 68 -12.83 3.29 -22.41
C GLY A 68 -13.55 3.63 -21.09
N HIS A 69 -13.29 2.90 -19.99
CA HIS A 69 -13.96 3.16 -18.72
C HIS A 69 -13.68 4.56 -18.14
N PHE A 70 -12.69 5.29 -18.67
CA PHE A 70 -12.34 6.63 -18.22
C PHE A 70 -12.91 7.76 -19.07
N ASP A 71 -13.64 7.45 -20.15
CA ASP A 71 -14.19 8.44 -21.08
C ASP A 71 -15.07 9.46 -20.36
N ALA A 72 -15.93 9.00 -19.45
CA ALA A 72 -16.79 9.87 -18.66
C ALA A 72 -16.03 10.87 -17.78
N VAL A 73 -14.82 10.54 -17.31
CA VAL A 73 -14.00 11.46 -16.49
C VAL A 73 -13.13 12.34 -17.38
N LEU A 74 -12.63 11.81 -18.50
CA LEU A 74 -11.83 12.55 -19.47
C LEU A 74 -12.65 13.66 -20.15
N VAL A 75 -13.92 13.39 -20.48
CA VAL A 75 -14.85 14.37 -21.07
C VAL A 75 -15.19 15.51 -20.10
N THR A 76 -15.05 15.31 -18.78
CA THR A 76 -15.35 16.36 -17.78
C THR A 76 -14.29 17.46 -17.68
N GLY A 77 -13.21 17.42 -18.48
CA GLY A 77 -12.19 18.47 -18.53
C GLY A 77 -11.34 18.58 -17.25
N ARG A 78 -11.34 17.55 -16.40
CA ARG A 78 -10.53 17.55 -15.17
C ARG A 78 -9.05 17.29 -15.49
N PRO A 79 -8.12 17.90 -14.74
CA PRO A 79 -6.70 17.64 -14.94
C PRO A 79 -6.37 16.18 -14.59
N ARG A 80 -5.58 15.52 -15.45
CA ARG A 80 -5.22 14.08 -15.36
C ARG A 80 -4.61 13.69 -14.00
N TRP A 81 -3.89 14.60 -13.33
CA TRP A 81 -3.33 14.33 -12.00
C TRP A 81 -4.40 14.11 -10.91
N ARG A 82 -5.55 14.80 -11.00
CA ARG A 82 -6.68 14.58 -10.06
C ARG A 82 -7.32 13.22 -10.28
N ILE A 83 -7.33 12.75 -11.53
CA ILE A 83 -7.84 11.42 -11.90
C ILE A 83 -6.92 10.36 -11.29
N ALA A 84 -5.60 10.52 -11.42
CA ALA A 84 -4.61 9.61 -10.83
C ALA A 84 -4.71 9.56 -9.29
N LEU A 85 -4.86 10.71 -8.62
CA LEU A 85 -5.07 10.72 -7.16
C LEU A 85 -6.41 10.08 -6.77
N GLY A 86 -7.46 10.28 -7.56
CA GLY A 86 -8.76 9.62 -7.36
C GLY A 86 -8.66 8.10 -7.45
N SER A 87 -7.86 7.57 -8.38
CA SER A 87 -7.66 6.13 -8.52
C SER A 87 -6.80 5.55 -7.40
N LEU A 88 -5.72 6.25 -7.00
CA LEU A 88 -4.90 5.86 -5.84
C LEU A 88 -5.73 5.80 -4.55
N THR A 89 -6.51 6.85 -4.28
CA THR A 89 -7.35 6.92 -3.07
C THR A 89 -8.45 5.86 -3.08
N ALA A 90 -9.09 5.60 -4.22
CA ALA A 90 -10.08 4.52 -4.33
C ALA A 90 -9.45 3.12 -4.14
N ALA A 91 -8.24 2.90 -4.66
CA ALA A 91 -7.50 1.65 -4.49
C ALA A 91 -7.03 1.46 -3.03
N ALA A 92 -6.71 2.55 -2.32
CA ALA A 92 -6.27 2.52 -0.93
C ALA A 92 -7.40 2.45 0.09
N ALA A 93 -8.58 2.98 -0.25
CA ALA A 93 -9.73 3.10 0.65
C ALA A 93 -10.15 1.81 1.39
N PRO A 94 -10.30 0.64 0.74
CA PRO A 94 -10.79 -0.55 1.43
C PRO A 94 -9.81 -1.04 2.51
N GLY A 95 -8.51 -1.10 2.21
CA GLY A 95 -7.52 -1.46 3.21
C GLY A 95 -7.32 -0.39 4.26
N ALA A 96 -7.43 0.90 3.90
CA ALA A 96 -7.35 2.00 4.87
C ALA A 96 -8.49 1.90 5.91
N ALA A 97 -9.71 1.63 5.46
CA ALA A 97 -10.86 1.46 6.35
C ALA A 97 -10.64 0.31 7.36
N VAL A 98 -10.17 -0.85 6.88
CA VAL A 98 -9.86 -1.99 7.74
C VAL A 98 -8.69 -1.68 8.67
N TRP A 99 -7.62 -1.09 8.15
CA TRP A 99 -6.42 -0.72 8.92
C TRP A 99 -6.77 0.20 10.08
N PHE A 100 -7.49 1.30 9.83
CA PHE A 100 -7.89 2.23 10.88
C PHE A 100 -8.86 1.59 11.87
N THR A 101 -9.71 0.66 11.43
CA THR A 101 -10.57 -0.11 12.35
C THR A 101 -9.71 -0.91 13.34
N VAL A 102 -8.71 -1.65 12.87
CA VAL A 102 -7.79 -2.42 13.72
C VAL A 102 -6.98 -1.51 14.65
N VAL A 103 -6.48 -0.37 14.13
CA VAL A 103 -5.74 0.62 14.93
C VAL A 103 -6.62 1.22 16.04
N LEU A 104 -7.88 1.54 15.75
CA LEU A 104 -8.81 2.08 16.74
C LEU A 104 -9.15 1.05 17.82
N VAL A 105 -9.31 -0.23 17.45
CA VAL A 105 -9.50 -1.33 18.41
C VAL A 105 -8.26 -1.47 19.30
N ALA A 106 -7.05 -1.49 18.73
CA ALA A 106 -5.81 -1.53 19.50
C ALA A 106 -5.69 -0.32 20.45
N ALA A 107 -6.07 0.87 20.00
CA ALA A 107 -6.09 2.07 20.83
C ALA A 107 -7.08 1.96 21.99
N ALA A 108 -8.29 1.44 21.75
CA ALA A 108 -9.30 1.18 22.78
C ALA A 108 -8.82 0.15 23.83
N LEU A 109 -7.94 -0.78 23.44
CA LEU A 109 -7.30 -1.75 24.33
C LEU A 109 -6.01 -1.22 25.00
N GLY A 110 -5.74 0.09 24.92
CA GLY A 110 -4.59 0.73 25.58
C GLY A 110 -3.28 0.68 24.79
N ARG A 111 -3.30 0.23 23.53
CA ARG A 111 -2.11 0.05 22.67
C ARG A 111 -1.99 1.14 21.59
N GLY A 112 -2.60 2.31 21.84
CA GLY A 112 -2.69 3.39 20.85
C GLY A 112 -1.34 3.93 20.39
N ALA A 113 -0.39 4.13 21.31
CA ALA A 113 0.95 4.64 20.98
C ALA A 113 1.69 3.71 19.99
N GLU A 114 1.52 2.40 20.15
CA GLU A 114 2.08 1.43 19.22
C GLU A 114 1.28 1.38 17.93
N ALA A 115 -0.05 1.28 18.00
CA ALA A 115 -0.90 1.18 16.81
C ALA A 115 -0.75 2.39 15.86
N PHE A 116 -0.53 3.59 16.41
CA PHE A 116 -0.25 4.82 15.66
C PHE A 116 1.23 5.12 15.46
N ALA A 117 2.11 4.15 15.72
CA ALA A 117 3.55 4.37 15.59
C ALA A 117 3.89 4.80 14.14
N PRO A 118 4.74 5.82 13.94
CA PRO A 118 4.99 6.44 12.63
C PRO A 118 5.41 5.42 11.57
N GLN A 119 6.24 4.44 11.95
CA GLN A 119 6.71 3.40 11.05
C GLN A 119 5.56 2.59 10.42
N ARG A 120 4.48 2.34 11.16
CA ARG A 120 3.32 1.55 10.69
C ARG A 120 2.49 2.35 9.68
N LEU A 121 2.35 3.66 9.91
CA LEU A 121 1.69 4.56 8.97
C LEU A 121 2.49 4.69 7.67
N VAL A 122 3.82 4.81 7.77
CA VAL A 122 4.72 4.79 6.62
C VAL A 122 4.60 3.46 5.88
N ALA A 123 4.57 2.32 6.58
CA ALA A 123 4.37 1.01 5.97
C ALA A 123 3.09 0.95 5.11
N PHE A 124 1.97 1.38 5.69
CA PHE A 124 0.69 1.42 4.99
C PHE A 124 0.72 2.34 3.76
N ALA A 125 1.30 3.53 3.91
CA ALA A 125 1.43 4.50 2.83
C ALA A 125 2.33 3.97 1.70
N SER A 126 3.51 3.46 2.04
CA SER A 126 4.49 2.90 1.09
C SER A 126 3.90 1.73 0.32
N VAL A 127 3.27 0.76 1.00
CA VAL A 127 2.62 -0.38 0.35
C VAL A 127 1.53 0.07 -0.61
N SER A 128 0.65 0.96 -0.17
CA SER A 128 -0.47 1.44 -0.99
C SER A 128 0.00 2.20 -2.23
N CYS A 129 0.93 3.13 -2.05
CA CYS A 129 1.46 4.00 -3.10
C CYS A 129 2.27 3.22 -4.14
N VAL A 130 3.20 2.37 -3.69
CA VAL A 130 4.09 1.61 -4.58
C VAL A 130 3.31 0.51 -5.31
N SER A 131 2.42 -0.24 -4.64
CA SER A 131 1.57 -1.23 -5.31
C SER A 131 0.65 -0.61 -6.35
N TRP A 132 0.08 0.56 -6.06
CA TRP A 132 -0.71 1.30 -7.04
C TRP A 132 0.14 1.72 -8.24
N ALA A 133 1.30 2.34 -8.01
CA ALA A 133 2.15 2.84 -9.08
C ALA A 133 2.67 1.70 -9.98
N LEU A 134 3.09 0.58 -9.40
CA LEU A 134 3.49 -0.62 -10.15
C LEU A 134 2.30 -1.23 -10.90
N GLY A 135 1.11 -1.23 -10.30
CA GLY A 135 -0.15 -1.62 -10.93
C GLY A 135 -0.59 -0.74 -12.11
N LEU A 136 0.09 0.38 -12.38
CA LEU A 136 -0.12 1.17 -13.60
C LEU A 136 0.57 0.56 -14.82
N ALA A 137 1.56 -0.33 -14.63
CA ALA A 137 2.33 -0.96 -15.70
C ALA A 137 2.16 -2.48 -15.75
N LEU A 138 1.84 -3.10 -14.61
CA LEU A 138 1.68 -4.54 -14.47
C LEU A 138 0.21 -4.99 -14.54
N PRO A 139 -0.06 -6.28 -14.81
CA PRO A 139 -1.38 -6.86 -14.67
C PRO A 139 -1.94 -6.72 -13.24
N PRO A 140 -3.27 -6.81 -13.05
CA PRO A 140 -3.88 -6.78 -11.72
C PRO A 140 -3.24 -7.79 -10.76
N ALA A 141 -3.03 -7.38 -9.51
CA ALA A 141 -2.41 -8.15 -8.43
C ALA A 141 -0.92 -8.51 -8.61
N ALA A 142 -0.31 -8.26 -9.77
CA ALA A 142 1.07 -8.65 -10.04
C ALA A 142 2.08 -7.92 -9.13
N ALA A 143 1.86 -6.64 -8.83
CA ALA A 143 2.75 -5.91 -7.91
C ALA A 143 2.71 -6.51 -6.50
N GLY A 144 1.51 -6.87 -6.02
CA GLY A 144 1.36 -7.57 -4.75
C GLY A 144 1.99 -8.96 -4.77
N ALA A 145 1.85 -9.69 -5.88
CA ALA A 145 2.46 -11.01 -6.04
C ALA A 145 4.00 -10.96 -6.00
N LEU A 146 4.62 -9.94 -6.59
CA LEU A 146 6.07 -9.74 -6.51
C LEU A 146 6.55 -9.59 -5.06
N TRP A 147 5.86 -8.77 -4.25
CA TRP A 147 6.20 -8.67 -2.83
C TRP A 147 5.88 -9.94 -2.04
N ALA A 148 4.80 -10.63 -2.37
CA ALA A 148 4.51 -11.93 -1.75
C ALA A 148 5.62 -12.95 -2.04
N LEU A 149 6.18 -12.97 -3.26
CA LEU A 149 7.33 -13.80 -3.60
C LEU A 149 8.58 -13.43 -2.80
N VAL A 150 8.83 -12.14 -2.59
CA VAL A 150 9.92 -11.68 -1.70
C VAL A 150 9.71 -12.20 -0.28
N LEU A 151 8.50 -12.08 0.27
CA LEU A 151 8.17 -12.60 1.61
C LEU A 151 8.36 -14.11 1.69
N VAL A 152 7.89 -14.87 0.70
CA VAL A 152 8.06 -16.33 0.64
C VAL A 152 9.54 -16.70 0.51
N ALA A 153 10.30 -16.01 -0.33
CA ALA A 153 11.74 -16.24 -0.46
C ALA A 153 12.49 -15.99 0.85
N LEU A 154 12.15 -14.90 1.56
CA LEU A 154 12.70 -14.62 2.89
C LEU A 154 12.29 -15.69 3.91
N ALA A 155 11.04 -16.16 3.88
CA ALA A 155 10.55 -17.18 4.79
C ALA A 155 11.22 -18.56 4.55
N LEU A 156 11.54 -18.88 3.30
CA LEU A 156 12.17 -20.15 2.93
C LEU A 156 13.70 -20.13 3.10
N SER A 157 14.34 -18.97 3.05
CA SER A 157 15.79 -18.82 3.17
C SER A 157 16.20 -18.26 4.54
N ARG A 158 16.63 -19.14 5.45
CA ARG A 158 17.13 -18.75 6.78
C ARG A 158 18.30 -17.77 6.70
N GLU A 159 19.21 -17.97 5.76
CA GLU A 159 20.36 -17.08 5.56
C GLU A 159 19.93 -15.69 5.10
N SER A 160 19.00 -15.63 4.12
CA SER A 160 18.48 -14.35 3.64
C SER A 160 17.69 -13.63 4.75
N ALA A 161 16.86 -14.34 5.51
CA ALA A 161 16.16 -13.78 6.67
C ALA A 161 17.13 -13.26 7.73
N ALA A 162 18.19 -14.01 8.06
CA ALA A 162 19.19 -13.59 9.04
C ALA A 162 19.97 -12.35 8.57
N ALA A 163 20.37 -12.32 7.29
CA ALA A 163 21.03 -11.15 6.70
C ALA A 163 20.09 -9.93 6.66
N TYR A 164 18.81 -10.14 6.41
CA TYR A 164 17.81 -9.07 6.44
C TYR A 164 17.60 -8.52 7.85
N LEU A 165 17.50 -9.41 8.84
CA LEU A 165 17.31 -9.04 10.23
C LEU A 165 18.55 -8.34 10.80
N SER A 166 19.75 -8.75 10.43
CA SER A 166 20.98 -8.10 10.92
C SER A 166 21.07 -6.63 10.51
N ILE A 167 20.55 -6.27 9.32
CA ILE A 167 20.47 -4.90 8.84
C ILE A 167 19.54 -4.05 9.73
N VAL A 168 18.39 -4.59 10.14
CA VAL A 168 17.38 -3.81 10.87
C VAL A 168 17.58 -3.74 12.39
N HIS A 169 18.33 -4.70 12.97
CA HIS A 169 18.58 -4.76 14.41
C HIS A 169 19.54 -3.67 14.93
N SER A 170 20.26 -2.97 14.05
CA SER A 170 21.18 -1.91 14.43
C SER A 170 20.71 -0.55 13.90
N ALA A 171 20.72 0.48 14.75
CA ALA A 171 20.46 1.83 14.28
C ALA A 171 21.56 2.26 13.30
N PRO A 172 21.21 2.89 12.16
CA PRO A 172 22.21 3.26 11.15
C PRO A 172 23.13 4.37 11.69
N ALA A 173 24.40 4.05 11.87
CA ALA A 173 25.43 5.00 12.28
C ALA A 173 26.06 5.72 11.08
N THR A 174 26.09 5.07 9.91
CA THR A 174 26.70 5.60 8.69
C THR A 174 25.68 5.78 7.56
N MET A 175 26.00 6.62 6.57
CA MET A 175 25.15 6.80 5.38
C MET A 175 24.98 5.51 4.57
N ALA A 176 25.99 4.65 4.53
CA ALA A 176 25.89 3.35 3.88
C ALA A 176 24.88 2.44 4.59
N GLN A 177 24.92 2.38 5.93
CA GLN A 177 23.93 1.63 6.72
C GLN A 177 22.52 2.21 6.57
N LEU A 178 22.38 3.54 6.51
CA LEU A 178 21.11 4.19 6.24
C LEU A 178 20.54 3.78 4.87
N GLY A 179 21.39 3.74 3.83
CA GLY A 179 21.04 3.27 2.50
C GLY A 179 20.59 1.82 2.50
N HIS A 180 21.33 0.92 3.16
CA HIS A 180 20.96 -0.50 3.27
C HIS A 180 19.66 -0.71 4.04
N ALA A 181 19.45 -0.01 5.16
CA ALA A 181 18.21 -0.08 5.92
C ALA A 181 17.01 0.41 5.11
N THR A 182 17.16 1.52 4.39
CA THR A 182 16.11 2.04 3.50
C THR A 182 15.81 1.05 2.37
N ALA A 183 16.83 0.50 1.72
CA ALA A 183 16.65 -0.49 0.66
C ALA A 183 15.94 -1.76 1.17
N ALA A 184 16.29 -2.22 2.37
CA ALA A 184 15.64 -3.35 3.02
C ALA A 184 14.15 -3.08 3.26
N VAL A 185 13.80 -1.89 3.74
CA VAL A 185 12.41 -1.48 3.95
C VAL A 185 11.64 -1.37 2.63
N VAL A 186 12.24 -0.77 1.59
CA VAL A 186 11.58 -0.63 0.28
C VAL A 186 11.28 -2.00 -0.35
N VAL A 187 12.20 -2.96 -0.19
CA VAL A 187 12.02 -4.33 -0.71
C VAL A 187 11.05 -5.13 0.14
N CYS A 188 11.04 -4.94 1.47
CA CYS A 188 10.12 -5.59 2.41
C CYS A 188 9.52 -4.59 3.42
N PRO A 189 8.45 -3.87 3.04
CA PRO A 189 7.87 -2.83 3.90
C PRO A 189 7.20 -3.38 5.16
N PHE A 190 6.97 -4.70 5.24
CA PHE A 190 6.44 -5.38 6.42
C PHE A 190 7.36 -5.27 7.65
N LEU A 191 8.65 -5.01 7.45
CA LEU A 191 9.60 -4.80 8.54
C LEU A 191 9.27 -3.55 9.37
N LEU A 192 8.63 -2.56 8.76
CA LEU A 192 8.16 -1.35 9.45
C LEU A 192 7.04 -1.63 10.46
N LEU A 193 6.45 -2.83 10.47
CA LEU A 193 5.49 -3.21 11.51
C LEU A 193 6.19 -3.49 12.84
N GLY A 194 7.39 -4.07 12.78
CA GLY A 194 8.19 -4.43 13.94
C GLY A 194 8.87 -3.24 14.62
N ASN A 195 9.33 -3.47 15.84
CA ASN A 195 10.03 -2.49 16.66
C ASN A 195 11.55 -2.69 16.60
N PHE A 196 12.13 -2.60 15.40
CA PHE A 196 13.59 -2.67 15.24
C PHE A 196 14.23 -1.27 15.25
N PRO A 197 15.45 -1.11 15.81
CA PRO A 197 16.11 0.20 15.90
C PRO A 197 16.22 0.94 14.55
N ALA A 198 16.52 0.24 13.46
CA ALA A 198 16.63 0.86 12.14
C ALA A 198 15.29 1.38 11.60
N VAL A 199 14.19 0.64 11.80
CA VAL A 199 12.87 1.02 11.27
C VAL A 199 12.19 2.11 12.10
N THR A 200 12.61 2.28 13.35
CA THR A 200 12.18 3.41 14.19
C THR A 200 13.04 4.66 13.99
N ASP A 201 14.17 4.57 13.27
CA ASP A 201 15.02 5.73 12.98
C ASP A 201 14.30 6.70 12.04
N ALA A 202 14.14 7.95 12.48
CA ALA A 202 13.42 8.98 11.74
C ALA A 202 14.00 9.23 10.34
N ARG A 203 15.31 9.02 10.12
CA ARG A 203 15.95 9.19 8.82
C ARG A 203 15.55 8.09 7.86
N VAL A 204 15.46 6.84 8.32
CA VAL A 204 14.97 5.71 7.51
C VAL A 204 13.52 5.95 7.13
N LEU A 205 12.68 6.34 8.09
CA LEU A 205 11.26 6.64 7.84
C LEU A 205 11.06 7.80 6.86
N LEU A 206 11.87 8.85 6.97
CA LEU A 206 11.82 9.98 6.04
C LEU A 206 12.23 9.56 4.63
N LEU A 207 13.31 8.78 4.49
CA LEU A 207 13.75 8.29 3.19
C LEU A 207 12.73 7.36 2.55
N ASP A 208 12.14 6.43 3.32
CA ASP A 208 11.09 5.54 2.80
C ASP A 208 9.85 6.33 2.38
N GLY A 209 9.45 7.34 3.18
CA GLY A 209 8.39 8.27 2.81
C GLY A 209 8.70 9.04 1.52
N VAL A 210 9.94 9.49 1.33
CA VAL A 210 10.39 10.14 0.09
C VAL A 210 10.33 9.17 -1.10
N VAL A 211 10.71 7.90 -0.91
CA VAL A 211 10.59 6.87 -1.95
C VAL A 211 9.13 6.67 -2.33
N ALA A 212 8.23 6.50 -1.36
CA ALA A 212 6.79 6.34 -1.61
C ALA A 212 6.18 7.53 -2.35
N VAL A 213 6.51 8.77 -1.95
CA VAL A 213 6.08 10.00 -2.62
C VAL A 213 6.64 10.07 -4.05
N SER A 214 7.91 9.74 -4.24
CA SER A 214 8.57 9.78 -5.55
C SER A 214 7.94 8.77 -6.52
N VAL A 215 7.72 7.54 -6.07
CA VAL A 215 7.04 6.49 -6.85
C VAL A 215 5.61 6.90 -7.19
N THR A 216 4.89 7.52 -6.26
CA THR A 216 3.55 8.07 -6.51
C THR A 216 3.58 9.17 -7.56
N ALA A 217 4.51 10.11 -7.46
CA ALA A 217 4.65 11.20 -8.41
C ALA A 217 4.99 10.69 -9.82
N LEU A 218 5.85 9.67 -9.92
CA LEU A 218 6.14 8.97 -11.18
C LEU A 218 4.89 8.29 -11.75
N GLY A 219 4.09 7.62 -10.92
CA GLY A 219 2.82 7.02 -11.33
C GLY A 219 1.82 8.05 -11.86
N ILE A 220 1.66 9.18 -11.15
CA ILE A 220 0.83 10.31 -11.60
C ILE A 220 1.33 10.84 -12.94
N ARG A 221 2.65 11.04 -13.09
CA ARG A 221 3.25 11.50 -14.34
C ARG A 221 3.03 10.52 -15.50
N ALA A 222 3.08 9.21 -15.22
CA ALA A 222 2.79 8.18 -16.21
C ALA A 222 1.32 8.23 -16.67
N VAL A 223 0.37 8.44 -15.75
CA VAL A 223 -1.05 8.64 -16.10
C VAL A 223 -1.24 9.92 -16.93
N CYS A 224 -0.57 11.01 -16.57
CA CYS A 224 -0.67 12.28 -17.29
C CYS A 224 -0.12 12.21 -18.72
N ARG A 225 0.96 11.44 -18.95
CA ARG A 225 1.64 11.32 -20.25
C ARG A 225 0.99 10.32 -21.20
N ARG A 226 0.15 9.40 -20.72
CA ARG A 226 -0.51 8.42 -21.59
C ARG A 226 -1.64 9.07 -22.36
N ASP A 227 -1.56 8.96 -23.68
CA ASP A 227 -2.67 9.24 -24.57
C ASP A 227 -3.48 7.97 -24.74
N TYR A 228 -4.64 7.95 -24.09
CA TYR A 228 -5.61 6.88 -24.28
C TYR A 228 -6.41 7.24 -25.54
N SER A 229 -6.31 6.41 -26.58
CA SER A 229 -7.17 6.57 -27.75
C SER A 229 -8.61 6.41 -27.28
N LEU A 230 -9.40 7.48 -27.38
CA LEU A 230 -10.85 7.39 -27.28
C LEU A 230 -11.27 6.57 -28.49
N ALA A 231 -11.48 5.26 -28.33
CA ALA A 231 -12.09 4.48 -29.39
C ALA A 231 -13.50 5.07 -29.60
N GLU A 232 -13.79 5.56 -30.80
CA GLU A 232 -15.16 5.95 -31.13
C GLU A 232 -16.06 4.73 -30.90
N PRO A 233 -17.17 4.87 -30.16
CA PRO A 233 -18.11 3.78 -30.01
C PRO A 233 -18.65 3.42 -31.40
N ALA A 234 -18.38 2.18 -31.83
CA ALA A 234 -18.94 1.57 -33.03
C ALA A 234 -20.44 1.28 -32.86
#